data_AF-A0A940N3A2-F1
#
_entry.id   AF-A0A940N3A2-F1
#
_cell.length_a   1.000
_cell.length_b   1.000
_cell.length_c   1.000
_cell.angle_alpha   90.00
_cell.angle_beta   90.00
_cell.angle_gamma   90.00
#
_symmetry.space_group_name_H-M   'P 1'
#
loop_
_entity.id
_entity.type
_entity.pdbx_description
1 polymer ?
#
loop_
_entity_poly.entity_id
_entity_poly.type
_entity_poly.pdbx_seq_one_letter_code
_entity_poly.pdbx_strand_id
1 'polypeptide(L)'
;MPLLRLAAIAALVLPALPAMAQNAPPATLPTRDVAVTYRALGNGAPPEPFRMAWSVADGKQRVDPPGGMGWMLVDRKAGTAVMVMDAQRMLMPMPSQAVRALTQSVPEGVRFERRGTATIAGLGCTEWAASGPQGQGVACLTEDGVTLRATGQGPNGQQGGIEATEVRYGTQDPAHFQVPQGYQTMQGMPGMPGSPGGAPGAPPAR
;
A
#
# COMPACT_ATOMS: atom_id res chain seq x y z
N MET A 1 23.89 62.05 -45.41
CA MET A 1 22.82 61.07 -45.73
C MET A 1 23.40 59.67 -45.50
N PRO A 2 22.63 58.76 -44.90
CA PRO A 2 22.98 58.02 -43.67
C PRO A 2 23.46 56.58 -43.97
N LEU A 3 24.00 55.76 -43.06
CA LEU A 3 23.29 55.07 -41.99
C LEU A 3 24.30 54.35 -41.06
N LEU A 4 24.31 54.72 -39.77
CA LEU A 4 24.93 53.95 -38.71
C LEU A 4 23.92 52.85 -38.29
N ARG A 5 24.27 51.57 -38.52
CA ARG A 5 23.44 50.43 -38.10
C ARG A 5 23.70 50.12 -36.63
N LEU A 6 22.77 50.49 -35.75
CA LEU A 6 22.72 49.97 -34.38
C LEU A 6 22.19 48.53 -34.40
N ALA A 7 23.04 47.57 -34.05
CA ALA A 7 22.64 46.20 -33.76
C ALA A 7 22.14 46.12 -32.31
N ALA A 8 20.84 45.92 -32.13
CA ALA A 8 20.24 45.70 -30.82
C ALA A 8 20.42 44.22 -30.41
N ILE A 9 21.20 43.97 -29.35
CA ILE A 9 21.29 42.66 -28.71
C ILE A 9 20.07 42.51 -27.80
N ALA A 10 19.11 41.69 -28.20
CA ALA A 10 17.97 41.33 -27.37
C ALA A 10 18.38 40.23 -26.38
N ALA A 11 18.57 40.59 -25.11
CA ALA A 11 18.78 39.64 -24.03
C ALA A 11 17.46 38.94 -23.67
N LEU A 12 17.33 37.67 -24.05
CA LEU A 12 16.23 36.79 -23.60
C LEU A 12 16.40 36.48 -22.12
N VAL A 13 15.62 37.15 -21.27
CA VAL A 13 15.45 36.81 -19.86
C VAL A 13 14.48 35.62 -19.79
N LEU A 14 14.99 34.40 -19.59
CA LEU A 14 14.15 33.26 -19.24
C LEU A 14 13.68 33.41 -17.78
N PRO A 15 12.36 33.46 -17.51
CA PRO A 15 11.87 33.43 -16.14
C PRO A 15 12.12 32.02 -15.56
N ALA A 16 12.94 31.95 -14.51
CA ALA A 16 13.05 30.75 -13.69
C ALA A 16 11.72 30.53 -12.95
N LEU A 17 10.89 29.64 -13.47
CA LEU A 17 9.68 29.21 -12.76
C LEU A 17 10.10 28.54 -11.44
N PRO A 18 9.55 28.94 -10.29
CA PRO A 18 9.83 28.28 -9.04
C PRO A 18 9.34 26.84 -9.15
N ALA A 19 10.24 25.87 -8.95
CA ALA A 19 9.87 24.47 -8.80
C ALA A 19 8.97 24.38 -7.56
N MET A 20 7.66 24.20 -7.76
CA MET A 20 6.73 23.95 -6.67
C MET A 20 7.21 22.71 -5.93
N ALA A 21 7.67 22.89 -4.68
CA ALA A 21 8.04 21.77 -3.85
C ALA A 21 6.80 20.88 -3.66
N GLN A 22 6.85 19.65 -4.17
CA GLN A 22 5.78 18.68 -3.98
C GLN A 22 5.71 18.34 -2.48
N ASN A 23 4.59 18.65 -1.85
CA ASN A 23 4.39 18.47 -0.40
C ASN A 23 3.88 17.06 -0.04
N ALA A 24 3.65 16.21 -1.03
CA ALA A 24 3.19 14.83 -0.87
C ALA A 24 3.51 14.00 -2.12
N PRO A 25 3.61 12.67 -2.00
CA PRO A 25 3.67 11.78 -3.16
C PRO A 25 2.41 11.93 -4.04
N PRO A 26 2.54 11.88 -5.37
CA PRO A 26 1.40 11.99 -6.30
C PRO A 26 0.42 10.82 -6.16
N ALA A 27 0.92 9.64 -5.81
CA ALA A 27 0.14 8.45 -5.51
C ALA A 27 0.79 7.66 -4.38
N THR A 28 -0.02 7.10 -3.48
CA THR A 28 0.43 6.22 -2.39
C THR A 28 -0.02 4.77 -2.57
N LEU A 29 -0.76 4.50 -3.65
CA LEU A 29 -1.13 3.17 -4.10
C LEU A 29 -0.91 3.09 -5.63
N PRO A 30 -0.63 1.89 -6.16
CA PRO A 30 -0.52 1.67 -7.59
C PRO A 30 -1.73 2.18 -8.38
N THR A 31 -1.47 2.95 -9.43
CA THR A 31 -2.52 3.47 -10.36
C THR A 31 -2.69 2.62 -11.61
N ARG A 32 -1.88 1.57 -11.76
CA ARG A 32 -2.00 0.54 -12.80
C ARG A 32 -1.60 -0.83 -12.25
N ASP A 33 -2.00 -1.87 -12.95
CA ASP A 33 -1.74 -3.24 -12.56
C ASP A 33 -0.24 -3.53 -12.43
N VAL A 34 0.12 -4.15 -11.30
CA VAL A 34 1.51 -4.44 -10.96
C VAL A 34 1.60 -5.62 -10.00
N ALA A 35 2.61 -6.46 -10.21
CA ALA A 35 3.06 -7.46 -9.24
C ALA A 35 4.46 -7.09 -8.74
N VAL A 36 4.65 -7.16 -7.42
CA VAL A 36 5.91 -6.81 -6.75
C VAL A 36 6.34 -7.95 -5.83
N THR A 37 7.59 -8.38 -5.98
CA THR A 37 8.25 -9.28 -5.02
C THR A 37 9.06 -8.44 -4.06
N TYR A 38 8.88 -8.68 -2.75
CA TYR A 38 9.58 -7.95 -1.69
C TYR A 38 10.44 -8.89 -0.86
N ARG A 39 11.55 -8.36 -0.38
CA ARG A 39 12.24 -8.87 0.81
C ARG A 39 11.86 -8.06 2.04
N ALA A 40 11.74 -8.71 3.18
CA ALA A 40 11.60 -8.02 4.46
C ALA A 40 12.96 -7.45 4.92
N LEU A 41 12.92 -6.31 5.61
CA LEU A 41 14.07 -5.64 6.22
C LEU A 41 13.90 -5.61 7.74
N GLY A 42 15.03 -5.59 8.46
CA GLY A 42 15.06 -5.50 9.92
C GLY A 42 15.56 -6.78 10.60
N ASN A 43 15.78 -6.69 11.91
CA ASN A 43 16.27 -7.83 12.69
C ASN A 43 15.16 -8.88 12.84
N GLY A 44 15.47 -10.14 12.51
CA GLY A 44 14.48 -11.23 12.55
C GLY A 44 13.48 -11.22 11.39
N ALA A 45 13.74 -10.42 10.35
CA ALA A 45 12.96 -10.46 9.11
C ALA A 45 13.00 -11.87 8.50
N PRO A 46 11.86 -12.41 8.02
CA PRO A 46 11.84 -13.71 7.36
C PRO A 46 12.74 -13.66 6.11
N PRO A 47 13.55 -14.71 5.87
CA PRO A 47 14.45 -14.74 4.73
C PRO A 47 13.69 -14.93 3.42
N GLU A 48 12.52 -15.56 3.44
CA GLU A 48 11.72 -15.77 2.26
C GLU A 48 11.06 -14.47 1.77
N PRO A 49 11.07 -14.22 0.45
CA PRO A 49 10.33 -13.10 -0.11
C PRO A 49 8.83 -13.35 -0.03
N PHE A 50 8.08 -12.25 -0.06
CA PHE A 50 6.63 -12.27 -0.19
C PHE A 50 6.21 -11.47 -1.42
N ARG A 51 5.01 -11.72 -1.94
CA ARG A 51 4.53 -11.07 -3.16
C ARG A 51 3.27 -10.26 -2.90
N MET A 52 3.12 -9.20 -3.68
CA MET A 52 1.93 -8.37 -3.69
C MET A 52 1.56 -8.07 -5.13
N ALA A 53 0.30 -8.30 -5.49
CA ALA A 53 -0.24 -8.01 -6.81
C ALA A 53 -1.45 -7.10 -6.71
N TRP A 54 -1.61 -6.22 -7.69
CA TRP A 54 -2.68 -5.22 -7.77
C TRP A 54 -3.42 -5.39 -9.09
N SER A 55 -4.73 -5.62 -9.01
CA SER A 55 -5.67 -5.37 -10.10
C SER A 55 -6.37 -4.04 -9.80
N VAL A 56 -5.91 -2.97 -10.45
CA VAL A 56 -6.36 -1.62 -10.15
C VAL A 56 -7.77 -1.39 -10.69
N ALA A 57 -8.06 -1.90 -11.89
CA ALA A 57 -9.40 -1.83 -12.48
C ALA A 57 -10.46 -2.52 -11.60
N ASP A 58 -10.12 -3.68 -11.01
CA ASP A 58 -11.03 -4.40 -10.10
C ASP A 58 -11.00 -3.84 -8.67
N GLY A 59 -10.02 -2.99 -8.34
CA GLY A 59 -9.81 -2.47 -6.99
C GLY A 59 -9.38 -3.54 -5.98
N LYS A 60 -8.65 -4.56 -6.45
CA LYS A 60 -8.25 -5.71 -5.63
C LYS A 60 -6.73 -5.77 -5.49
N GLN A 61 -6.32 -6.24 -4.33
CA GLN A 61 -4.92 -6.50 -4.01
C GLN A 61 -4.80 -7.91 -3.45
N ARG A 62 -3.80 -8.65 -3.91
CA ARG A 62 -3.42 -9.94 -3.39
C ARG A 62 -2.08 -9.83 -2.66
N VAL A 63 -1.95 -10.49 -1.53
CA VAL A 63 -0.70 -10.63 -0.79
C VAL A 63 -0.43 -12.10 -0.54
N ASP A 64 0.70 -12.59 -1.03
CA ASP A 64 1.18 -13.94 -0.80
C ASP A 64 2.31 -13.87 0.25
N PRO A 65 2.01 -14.09 1.56
CA PRO A 65 2.99 -14.04 2.64
C PRO A 65 4.07 -15.13 2.50
N PRO A 66 5.21 -14.96 3.19
CA PRO A 66 6.24 -16.01 3.21
C PRO A 66 5.72 -17.24 3.94
N GLY A 67 6.27 -18.42 3.63
CA GLY A 67 5.95 -19.67 4.32
C GLY A 67 4.64 -20.36 3.90
N GLY A 68 3.89 -19.82 2.93
CA GLY A 68 2.82 -20.56 2.25
C GLY A 68 1.59 -20.92 3.09
N MET A 69 1.37 -20.23 4.22
CA MET A 69 0.23 -20.45 5.13
C MET A 69 -1.15 -20.09 4.51
N GLY A 70 -1.16 -19.53 3.30
CA GLY A 70 -2.32 -19.01 2.61
C GLY A 70 -1.96 -17.72 1.87
N TRP A 71 -2.96 -17.05 1.32
CA TRP A 71 -2.81 -15.74 0.68
C TRP A 71 -3.97 -14.84 1.09
N MET A 72 -3.75 -13.53 1.08
CA MET A 72 -4.76 -12.55 1.46
C MET A 72 -5.30 -11.84 0.22
N LEU A 73 -6.62 -11.79 0.09
CA LEU A 73 -7.31 -10.95 -0.87
C LEU A 73 -7.88 -9.74 -0.15
N VAL A 74 -7.50 -8.54 -0.58
CA VAL A 74 -8.06 -7.26 -0.15
C VAL A 74 -8.90 -6.70 -1.28
N ASP A 75 -10.19 -6.51 -1.05
CA ASP A 75 -11.08 -5.79 -1.95
C ASP A 75 -11.26 -4.37 -1.42
N ARG A 76 -10.55 -3.43 -2.04
CA ARG A 76 -10.52 -2.02 -1.59
C ARG A 76 -11.82 -1.30 -1.91
N LYS A 77 -12.56 -1.73 -2.93
CA LYS A 77 -13.87 -1.16 -3.28
C LYS A 77 -14.95 -1.65 -2.33
N ALA A 78 -14.92 -2.93 -1.99
CA ALA A 78 -15.86 -3.53 -1.04
C ALA A 78 -15.50 -3.25 0.42
N GLY A 79 -14.27 -2.82 0.71
CA GLY A 79 -13.80 -2.62 2.08
C GLY A 79 -13.74 -3.93 2.85
N THR A 80 -13.28 -5.00 2.20
CA THR A 80 -13.15 -6.34 2.80
C THR A 80 -11.75 -6.89 2.62
N ALA A 81 -11.33 -7.78 3.53
CA ALA A 81 -10.17 -8.61 3.31
C ALA A 81 -10.41 -10.01 3.86
N VAL A 82 -9.85 -11.01 3.18
CA VAL A 82 -10.00 -12.43 3.53
C VAL A 82 -8.65 -13.11 3.36
N MET A 83 -8.26 -13.90 4.36
CA MET A 83 -7.17 -14.85 4.24
C MET A 83 -7.73 -16.16 3.69
N VAL A 84 -7.20 -16.58 2.55
CA VAL A 84 -7.53 -17.82 1.84
C VAL A 84 -6.50 -18.87 2.23
N MET A 85 -6.98 -19.95 2.83
CA MET A 85 -6.17 -21.06 3.32
C MET A 85 -6.43 -22.27 2.43
N ASP A 86 -5.74 -22.34 1.29
CA ASP A 86 -6.01 -23.33 0.23
C ASP A 86 -5.89 -24.77 0.73
N ALA A 87 -4.87 -25.07 1.56
CA ALA A 87 -4.66 -26.42 2.10
C ALA A 87 -5.82 -26.89 2.98
N GLN A 88 -6.48 -25.98 3.67
CA GLN A 88 -7.63 -26.25 4.53
C GLN A 88 -8.97 -26.02 3.83
N ARG A 89 -8.97 -25.48 2.60
CA ARG A 89 -10.17 -25.02 1.89
C ARG A 89 -11.02 -24.08 2.74
N MET A 90 -10.37 -23.18 3.46
CA MET A 90 -11.02 -22.24 4.38
C MET A 90 -10.81 -20.78 3.97
N LEU A 91 -11.78 -19.96 4.31
CA LEU A 91 -11.72 -18.50 4.22
C LEU A 91 -11.79 -17.93 5.63
N MET A 92 -10.84 -17.08 6.00
CA MET A 92 -10.82 -16.37 7.27
C MET A 92 -11.00 -14.87 7.01
N PRO A 93 -12.20 -14.31 7.23
CA PRO A 93 -12.44 -12.88 7.11
C PRO A 93 -11.59 -12.09 8.12
N MET A 94 -10.96 -11.01 7.65
CA MET A 94 -10.20 -10.12 8.53
C MET A 94 -11.16 -9.26 9.36
N PRO A 95 -10.82 -8.94 10.63
CA PRO A 95 -11.61 -8.02 11.45
C PRO A 95 -11.71 -6.63 10.79
N SER A 96 -12.87 -5.98 10.88
CA SER A 96 -13.16 -4.69 10.22
C SER A 96 -12.11 -3.60 10.50
N GLN A 97 -11.59 -3.54 11.74
CA GLN A 97 -10.52 -2.61 12.10
C GLN A 97 -9.22 -2.86 11.33
N ALA A 98 -8.85 -4.13 11.12
CA ALA A 98 -7.67 -4.50 10.35
C ALA A 98 -7.90 -4.22 8.87
N VAL A 99 -9.11 -4.48 8.36
CA VAL A 99 -9.46 -4.15 6.97
C VAL A 99 -9.33 -2.65 6.71
N ARG A 100 -9.87 -1.80 7.60
CA ARG A 100 -9.74 -0.34 7.48
C ARG A 100 -8.29 0.10 7.40
N ALA A 101 -7.41 -0.48 8.22
CA ALA A 101 -5.98 -0.17 8.18
C ALA A 101 -5.31 -0.59 6.85
N LEU A 102 -5.74 -1.70 6.24
CA LEU A 102 -5.21 -2.18 4.96
C LEU A 102 -5.72 -1.38 3.76
N THR A 103 -6.98 -0.96 3.80
CA THR A 103 -7.64 -0.26 2.67
C THR A 103 -7.39 1.24 2.68
N GLN A 104 -7.04 1.83 3.81
CA GLN A 104 -6.61 3.24 3.90
C GLN A 104 -5.29 3.43 3.14
N SER A 105 -5.27 4.37 2.19
CA SER A 105 -4.09 4.69 1.39
C SER A 105 -3.07 5.53 2.16
N VAL A 106 -3.55 6.43 3.02
CA VAL A 106 -2.77 7.28 3.93
C VAL A 106 -3.57 7.43 5.22
N PRO A 107 -3.02 7.07 6.39
CA PRO A 107 -3.66 7.34 7.66
C PRO A 107 -3.90 8.84 7.88
N GLU A 108 -4.99 9.19 8.56
CA GLU A 108 -5.28 10.59 8.89
C GLU A 108 -4.15 11.22 9.71
N GLY A 109 -3.81 12.47 9.40
CA GLY A 109 -2.78 13.23 10.09
C GLY A 109 -1.34 12.90 9.70
N VAL A 110 -1.09 12.05 8.70
CA VAL A 110 0.25 11.83 8.14
C VAL A 110 0.70 13.02 7.31
N ARG A 111 1.91 13.49 7.57
CA ARG A 111 2.62 14.52 6.79
C ARG A 111 3.79 13.91 6.05
N PHE A 112 3.97 14.35 4.81
CA PHE A 112 5.07 13.92 3.96
C PHE A 112 6.11 15.01 3.80
N GLU A 113 7.37 14.62 3.72
CA GLU A 113 8.49 15.48 3.39
C GLU A 113 9.37 14.77 2.36
N ARG A 114 9.63 15.44 1.23
CA ARG A 114 10.50 14.90 0.19
C ARG A 114 11.95 14.88 0.70
N ARG A 115 12.61 13.73 0.65
CA ARG A 115 13.99 13.54 1.10
C ARG A 115 14.99 13.37 -0.03
N GLY A 116 14.58 12.76 -1.13
CA GLY A 116 15.51 12.45 -2.22
C GLY A 116 14.89 11.57 -3.29
N THR A 117 15.76 10.91 -4.04
CA THR A 117 15.39 9.94 -5.08
C THR A 117 16.31 8.74 -5.01
N ALA A 118 15.81 7.56 -5.34
CA ALA A 118 16.59 6.34 -5.45
C ALA A 118 16.19 5.53 -6.68
N THR A 119 16.98 4.51 -7.01
CA THR A 119 16.62 3.47 -7.99
C THR A 119 16.64 2.11 -7.29
N ILE A 120 15.51 1.40 -7.31
CA ILE A 120 15.32 0.11 -6.64
C ILE A 120 14.62 -0.84 -7.62
N ALA A 121 15.08 -2.08 -7.72
CA ALA A 121 14.59 -3.06 -8.71
C ALA A 121 14.54 -2.50 -10.15
N GLY A 122 15.47 -1.60 -10.50
CA GLY A 122 15.55 -0.97 -11.83
C GLY A 122 14.57 0.20 -12.07
N LEU A 123 13.78 0.60 -11.08
CA LEU A 123 12.81 1.69 -11.18
C LEU A 123 13.22 2.89 -10.32
N GLY A 124 13.03 4.10 -10.85
CA GLY A 124 13.21 5.34 -10.10
C GLY A 124 12.06 5.58 -9.13
N CYS A 125 12.38 6.04 -7.92
CA CYS A 125 11.39 6.44 -6.91
C CYS A 125 11.84 7.71 -6.17
N THR A 126 10.86 8.44 -5.63
CA THR A 126 11.11 9.55 -4.72
C THR A 126 11.01 9.05 -3.28
N GLU A 127 11.99 9.41 -2.45
CA GLU A 127 12.00 9.11 -1.03
C GLU A 127 11.20 10.16 -0.27
N TRP A 128 10.19 9.70 0.47
CA TRP A 128 9.29 10.51 1.28
C TRP A 128 9.43 10.08 2.74
N ALA A 129 9.83 11.01 3.60
CA ALA A 129 9.66 10.83 5.04
C ALA A 129 8.18 11.05 5.37
N ALA A 130 7.59 10.10 6.08
CA ALA A 130 6.21 10.17 6.56
C ALA A 130 6.22 10.24 8.09
N SER A 131 5.47 11.18 8.66
CA SER A 131 5.30 11.30 10.12
C SER A 131 3.83 11.52 10.46
N GLY A 132 3.34 10.83 11.49
CA GLY A 132 1.95 10.95 11.92
C GLY A 132 1.71 10.30 13.29
N PRO A 133 0.45 10.20 13.72
CA PRO A 133 0.09 9.68 15.05
C PRO A 133 0.55 8.24 15.31
N GLN A 134 0.72 7.45 14.24
CA GLN A 134 1.10 6.04 14.30
C GLN A 134 2.63 5.82 14.25
N GLY A 135 3.41 6.90 14.14
CA GLY A 135 4.87 6.84 14.10
C GLY A 135 5.48 7.57 12.91
N GLN A 136 6.73 7.21 12.61
CA GLN A 136 7.54 7.81 11.56
C GLN A 136 8.18 6.72 10.71
N GLY A 137 8.37 7.02 9.43
CA GLY A 137 9.00 6.11 8.48
C GLY A 137 9.45 6.82 7.21
N VAL A 138 10.08 6.06 6.32
CA VAL A 138 10.49 6.52 4.99
C VAL A 138 9.96 5.55 3.96
N ALA A 139 9.33 6.07 2.91
CA ALA A 139 8.87 5.29 1.77
C ALA A 139 9.52 5.81 0.49
N CYS A 140 10.06 4.92 -0.34
CA CYS A 140 10.44 5.22 -1.72
C CYS A 140 9.29 4.82 -2.64
N LEU A 141 8.60 5.80 -3.21
CA LEU A 141 7.41 5.63 -4.04
C LEU A 141 7.72 6.04 -5.48
N THR A 142 7.31 5.22 -6.44
CA THR A 142 7.26 5.62 -7.85
C THR A 142 6.18 6.69 -8.07
N GLU A 143 6.21 7.35 -9.23
CA GLU A 143 5.19 8.35 -9.60
C GLU A 143 3.77 7.73 -9.66
N ASP A 144 3.68 6.46 -10.08
CA ASP A 144 2.44 5.69 -10.14
C ASP A 144 2.07 4.99 -8.81
N GLY A 145 2.76 5.31 -7.71
CA GLY A 145 2.38 4.91 -6.35
C GLY A 145 2.82 3.51 -5.93
N VAL A 146 3.74 2.87 -6.67
CA VAL A 146 4.36 1.61 -6.27
C VAL A 146 5.41 1.88 -5.20
N THR A 147 5.25 1.24 -4.04
CA THR A 147 6.25 1.25 -2.97
C THR A 147 7.43 0.39 -3.36
N LEU A 148 8.61 0.97 -3.61
CA LEU A 148 9.82 0.20 -3.85
C LEU A 148 10.61 -0.07 -2.56
N ARG A 149 10.46 0.77 -1.55
CA ARG A 149 10.98 0.54 -0.21
C ARG A 149 10.09 1.23 0.81
N ALA A 150 9.90 0.62 1.95
CA ALA A 150 9.35 1.29 3.12
C ALA A 150 10.08 0.82 4.37
N THR A 151 10.46 1.74 5.24
CA THR A 151 11.03 1.45 6.55
C THR A 151 10.31 2.28 7.60
N GLY A 152 10.24 1.76 8.82
CA GLY A 152 9.61 2.46 9.93
C GLY A 152 9.91 1.79 11.25
N GLN A 153 9.52 2.47 12.33
CA GLN A 153 9.56 1.90 13.67
C GLN A 153 8.15 1.41 14.03
N GLY A 154 8.04 0.14 14.39
CA GLY A 154 6.81 -0.39 14.97
C GLY A 154 6.56 0.19 16.37
N PRO A 155 5.38 -0.04 16.96
CA PRO A 155 5.00 0.48 18.28
C PRO A 155 5.98 0.13 19.42
N ASN A 156 6.71 -0.98 19.27
CA ASN A 156 7.70 -1.46 20.25
C ASN A 156 9.13 -0.96 19.95
N GLY A 157 9.30 0.03 19.08
CA GLY A 157 10.59 0.58 18.66
C GLY A 157 11.41 -0.34 17.72
N GLN A 158 10.87 -1.50 17.35
CA GLN A 158 11.52 -2.39 16.39
C GLN A 158 11.50 -1.76 15.00
N GLN A 159 12.68 -1.63 14.41
CA GLN A 159 12.82 -1.21 13.02
C GLN A 159 12.48 -2.37 12.10
N GLY A 160 11.59 -2.11 11.15
CA GLY A 160 11.22 -3.05 10.11
C GLY A 160 11.08 -2.34 8.77
N GLY A 161 10.92 -3.13 7.73
CA GLY A 161 10.66 -2.59 6.41
C GLY A 161 10.52 -3.65 5.35
N ILE A 162 10.36 -3.19 4.12
CA ILE A 162 10.28 -4.00 2.92
C ILE A 162 11.07 -3.30 1.82
N GLU A 163 11.69 -4.06 0.93
CA GLU A 163 12.31 -3.54 -0.29
C GLU A 163 11.96 -4.44 -1.47
N ALA A 164 11.56 -3.83 -2.59
CA ALA A 164 11.22 -4.52 -3.81
C ALA A 164 12.51 -5.14 -4.40
N THR A 165 12.44 -6.42 -4.71
CA THR A 165 13.49 -7.14 -5.45
C THR A 165 13.11 -7.30 -6.91
N GLU A 166 11.83 -7.22 -7.24
CA GLU A 166 11.30 -7.36 -8.59
C GLU A 166 9.97 -6.62 -8.74
N VAL A 167 9.78 -5.91 -9.86
CA VAL A 167 8.52 -5.25 -10.22
C VAL A 167 8.12 -5.66 -11.62
N ARG A 168 6.86 -6.11 -11.79
CA ARG A 168 6.28 -6.52 -13.06
C ARG A 168 4.98 -5.77 -13.30
N TYR A 169 5.02 -4.79 -14.20
CA TYR A 169 3.82 -4.12 -14.69
C TYR A 169 3.11 -4.96 -15.74
N GLY A 170 1.79 -4.87 -15.78
CA GLY A 170 0.96 -5.53 -16.78
C GLY A 170 -0.34 -6.04 -16.20
N THR A 171 -1.29 -6.37 -17.08
CA THR A 171 -2.60 -6.91 -16.71
C THR A 171 -2.43 -8.15 -15.84
N GLN A 172 -3.19 -8.20 -14.74
CA GLN A 172 -3.23 -9.37 -13.89
C GLN A 172 -4.27 -10.39 -14.36
N ASP A 173 -4.01 -11.67 -14.13
CA ASP A 173 -5.04 -12.71 -14.33
C ASP A 173 -6.16 -12.52 -13.28
N PRO A 174 -7.42 -12.25 -13.70
CA PRO A 174 -8.52 -12.07 -12.78
C PRO A 174 -8.76 -13.29 -11.86
N ALA A 175 -8.40 -14.50 -12.30
CA ALA A 175 -8.53 -15.71 -11.50
C ALA A 175 -7.67 -15.67 -10.22
N HIS A 176 -6.55 -14.94 -10.23
CA HIS A 176 -5.71 -14.77 -9.05
C HIS A 176 -6.35 -13.90 -7.95
N PHE A 177 -7.40 -13.15 -8.29
CA PHE A 177 -8.08 -12.20 -7.40
C PHE A 177 -9.50 -12.65 -7.03
N GLN A 178 -9.81 -13.93 -7.23
CA GLN A 178 -11.08 -14.54 -6.89
C GLN A 178 -10.88 -15.57 -5.77
N VAL A 179 -11.74 -15.52 -4.75
CA VAL A 179 -11.76 -16.58 -3.75
C VAL A 179 -12.24 -17.89 -4.39
N PRO A 180 -11.60 -19.03 -4.11
CA PRO A 180 -12.03 -20.31 -4.65
C PRO A 180 -13.46 -20.67 -4.20
N GLN A 181 -14.23 -21.23 -5.13
CA GLN A 181 -15.58 -21.71 -4.81
C GLN A 181 -15.54 -22.95 -3.91
N GLY A 182 -16.55 -23.09 -3.05
CA GLY A 182 -16.69 -24.23 -2.16
C GLY A 182 -15.70 -24.27 -0.98
N TYR A 183 -15.10 -23.12 -0.64
CA TYR A 183 -14.33 -22.98 0.59
C TYR A 183 -15.26 -22.63 1.75
N GLN A 184 -14.94 -23.13 2.95
CA GLN A 184 -15.71 -22.85 4.15
C GLN A 184 -15.24 -21.55 4.78
N THR A 185 -16.15 -20.60 4.95
CA THR A 185 -15.86 -19.40 5.72
C THR A 185 -15.87 -19.73 7.20
N MET A 186 -14.72 -19.53 7.86
CA MET A 186 -14.66 -19.58 9.31
C MET A 186 -15.49 -18.41 9.84
N GLN A 187 -16.65 -18.73 10.41
CA GLN A 187 -17.45 -17.75 11.12
C GLN A 187 -16.56 -17.21 12.24
N GLY A 188 -16.37 -15.89 12.29
CA GLY A 188 -15.49 -15.25 13.27
C GLY A 188 -15.79 -15.84 14.65
N MET A 189 -14.76 -16.32 15.35
CA MET A 189 -14.94 -17.00 16.64
C MET A 189 -15.89 -16.17 17.53
N PRO A 190 -17.04 -16.73 17.96
CA PRO A 190 -17.87 -16.11 18.96
C PRO A 190 -17.06 -16.07 20.26
N GLY A 191 -16.55 -14.89 20.65
CA GLY A 191 -15.73 -14.79 21.86
C GLY A 191 -14.97 -13.48 22.11
N MET A 192 -14.86 -12.56 21.13
CA MET A 192 -14.33 -11.22 21.42
C MET A 192 -15.43 -10.36 22.07
N PRO A 193 -15.26 -9.84 23.31
CA PRO A 193 -16.27 -9.04 23.98
C PRO A 193 -16.45 -7.72 23.23
N GLY A 194 -17.67 -7.47 22.73
CA GLY A 194 -17.97 -6.22 22.03
C GLY A 194 -19.11 -6.23 21.02
N SER A 195 -19.84 -7.33 20.84
CA SER A 195 -21.05 -7.30 20.00
C SER A 195 -22.24 -6.71 20.79
N PRO A 196 -22.80 -5.55 20.39
CA PRO A 196 -24.03 -5.03 20.98
C PRO A 196 -25.21 -5.76 20.31
N GLY A 197 -25.68 -6.84 20.95
CA GLY A 197 -26.71 -7.67 20.33
C GLY A 197 -27.24 -8.72 21.29
N GLY A 198 -27.83 -8.26 22.40
CA GLY A 198 -28.52 -9.13 23.34
C GLY A 198 -29.53 -8.33 24.13
N ALA A 199 -30.69 -8.05 23.53
CA ALA A 199 -31.85 -7.64 24.32
C ALA A 199 -32.39 -8.90 25.03
N PRO A 200 -32.49 -8.93 26.37
CA PRO A 200 -33.12 -10.04 27.07
C PRO A 200 -34.63 -10.01 26.82
N GLY A 201 -35.16 -11.08 26.23
CA GLY A 201 -36.60 -11.31 26.13
C GLY A 201 -37.23 -11.42 27.52
N ALA A 202 -38.33 -10.69 27.72
CA ALA A 202 -39.13 -10.77 28.94
C ALA A 202 -39.82 -12.15 29.06
N PRO A 203 -39.96 -12.73 30.26
CA PRO A 203 -40.68 -13.97 30.46
C PRO A 203 -42.21 -13.76 30.40
N PRO A 204 -42.99 -14.78 29.98
CA PRO A 204 -44.45 -14.69 29.95
C PRO A 204 -45.04 -14.72 31.36
N ALA A 205 -46.04 -13.86 31.60
CA ALA A 205 -46.81 -13.82 32.82
C ALA A 205 -47.59 -15.12 33.04
N ARG A 206 -47.60 -15.61 34.29
CA ARG A 206 -48.61 -16.50 34.85
C ARG A 206 -49.22 -15.84 36.06
#